data_AF-A0A8T4ZUR7-F1
#
_entry.id   AF-A0A8T4ZUR7-F1
#
_cell.length_a   1.000
_cell.length_b   1.000
_cell.length_c   1.000
_cell.angle_alpha   90.00
_cell.angle_beta   90.00
_cell.angle_gamma   90.00
#
_symmetry.space_group_name_H-M   'P 1'
#
loop_
_entity.id
_entity.type
_entity.pdbx_description
1 polymer ?
#
loop_
_entity_poly.entity_id
_entity_poly.type
_entity_poly.pdbx_seq_one_letter_code
_entity_poly.pdbx_strand_id
1 'polypeptide(L)'
;MTEKVYARKTSGLVREISLADALMYNIACMGILFVLVYTTWGLALYPGAHLPTTALLAIPLGLPLAFCYAFLSASMPRSGGDYIWVSRILHPAVGFMISFSLVFMLLVAIGVEPHWCIQYGIYPMLQGLGIAMNNSGLISLAEAISSPVVIQILGLAYFILIGLVIARGVRTAMRIQWILFAISAIGAFTYIITLLAVGPTNFKLNFNTLSGMNYDAVIEAARQAGYSTTFTLSATLIGVVYTFLNLIGYVFSSYVAGEIKEVSKTQLIATTCSLIMLALLMFGVYQVTFYTMGAEFTAAISYLGVSGDPAYRLPFPEPFPHAMMPYITSNPIPIILVNLGFAVTPLLAGLAYIFLIVRNIFAWSFDRVVPTALSKVDDRFHSPYVSTIVVIILAMIFQALWIYTTVFQFVLYLTTVIFTIYIIVGIAAIIFPYKKKDIFEASPSFVKAKIRSIPVITIIGALTTIISAFIVYATLVPTFGGFLEPYTLALNLLPFPTAIAIYAVASLYRKKTGIPLEYAFKEIPPM
;
A
#
# COMPACT_ATOMS: atom_id res chain seq x y z
N MET A 1 -20.74 31.02 -14.85
CA MET A 1 -21.17 29.70 -15.39
C MET A 1 -20.68 28.50 -14.57
N THR A 2 -19.57 28.61 -13.82
CA THR A 2 -18.98 27.54 -13.00
C THR A 2 -19.91 26.91 -11.95
N GLU A 3 -20.80 27.68 -11.32
CA GLU A 3 -21.72 27.22 -10.26
C GLU A 3 -22.80 26.24 -10.75
N LYS A 4 -23.12 26.24 -12.05
CA LYS A 4 -24.03 25.23 -12.65
C LYS A 4 -23.35 23.89 -12.93
N VAL A 5 -22.02 23.89 -13.08
CA VAL A 5 -21.25 22.73 -13.56
C VAL A 5 -20.67 21.93 -12.39
N TYR A 6 -20.06 22.60 -11.41
CA TYR A 6 -19.46 21.96 -10.23
C TYR A 6 -20.36 22.03 -9.00
N ALA A 7 -20.08 21.22 -7.97
CA ALA A 7 -20.80 21.28 -6.70
C ALA A 7 -20.51 22.57 -5.90
N ARG A 8 -19.32 23.18 -6.07
CA ARG A 8 -18.88 24.41 -5.37
C ARG A 8 -18.01 25.30 -6.29
N LYS A 9 -17.81 26.57 -5.90
CA LYS A 9 -16.97 27.55 -6.64
C LYS A 9 -15.47 27.33 -6.46
N THR A 10 -15.05 26.84 -5.30
CA THR A 10 -13.67 26.50 -4.94
C THR A 10 -13.66 25.16 -4.22
N SER A 11 -12.50 24.48 -4.18
CA SER A 11 -12.40 23.20 -3.45
C SER A 11 -12.51 23.39 -1.94
N GLY A 12 -12.00 24.53 -1.43
CA GLY A 12 -11.88 24.82 -0.01
C GLY A 12 -10.72 24.12 0.68
N LEU A 13 -9.89 23.37 -0.07
CA LEU A 13 -8.67 22.75 0.43
C LEU A 13 -7.52 23.76 0.44
N VAL A 14 -6.68 23.71 1.49
CA VAL A 14 -5.55 24.63 1.67
C VAL A 14 -4.23 23.91 1.39
N ARG A 15 -3.31 24.58 0.69
CA ARG A 15 -1.97 24.04 0.39
C ARG A 15 -1.05 24.08 1.61
N GLU A 16 -1.11 23.02 2.41
CA GLU A 16 -0.34 22.90 3.66
C GLU A 16 0.77 21.85 3.59
N ILE A 17 0.63 20.82 2.75
CA ILE A 17 1.55 19.68 2.66
C ILE A 17 2.88 20.12 2.03
N SER A 18 3.96 19.97 2.79
CA SER A 18 5.33 20.24 2.34
C SER A 18 5.91 19.08 1.52
N LEU A 19 7.09 19.27 0.95
CA LEU A 19 7.81 18.19 0.27
C LEU A 19 8.13 17.02 1.20
N ALA A 20 8.59 17.33 2.42
CA ALA A 20 8.90 16.31 3.41
C ALA A 20 7.64 15.52 3.80
N ASP A 21 6.51 16.21 3.97
CA ASP A 21 5.23 15.56 4.26
C ASP A 21 4.80 14.64 3.12
N ALA A 22 4.91 15.08 1.86
CA ALA A 22 4.55 14.26 0.70
C ALA A 22 5.46 13.02 0.54
N LEU A 23 6.76 13.17 0.80
CA LEU A 23 7.73 12.07 0.79
C LEU A 23 7.39 11.05 1.87
N MET A 24 7.21 11.51 3.11
CA MET A 24 6.82 10.66 4.25
C MET A 24 5.47 9.98 3.99
N TYR A 25 4.48 10.70 3.46
CA TYR A 25 3.15 10.18 3.14
C TYR A 25 3.20 9.02 2.14
N ASN A 26 4.04 9.13 1.11
CA ASN A 26 4.25 8.04 0.15
C ASN A 26 4.86 6.80 0.82
N ILE A 27 5.87 6.99 1.68
CA ILE A 27 6.49 5.88 2.42
C ILE A 27 5.50 5.27 3.43
N ALA A 28 4.70 6.10 4.09
CA ALA A 28 3.63 5.69 5.00
C ALA A 28 2.61 4.79 4.30
N CYS A 29 2.18 5.16 3.10
CA CYS A 29 1.28 4.36 2.26
C CYS A 29 1.86 3.00 1.82
N MET A 30 3.18 2.81 1.91
CA MET A 30 3.83 1.55 1.57
C MET A 30 4.11 0.68 2.79
N GLY A 31 4.13 1.27 3.99
CA GLY A 31 4.40 0.57 5.25
C GLY A 31 5.87 0.13 5.38
N ILE A 32 6.65 0.88 6.18
CA ILE A 32 8.10 0.69 6.35
C ILE A 32 8.46 -0.75 6.74
N LEU A 33 7.69 -1.34 7.66
CA LEU A 33 7.96 -2.66 8.22
C LEU A 33 7.15 -3.79 7.58
N PHE A 34 6.29 -3.49 6.61
CA PHE A 34 5.58 -4.55 5.87
C PHE A 34 6.54 -5.46 5.10
N VAL A 35 7.74 -4.98 4.77
CA VAL A 35 8.85 -5.78 4.23
C VAL A 35 9.10 -7.07 5.03
N LEU A 36 8.89 -7.08 6.35
CA LEU A 36 9.11 -8.26 7.19
C LEU A 36 8.09 -9.35 6.88
N VAL A 37 6.82 -8.98 6.77
CA VAL A 37 5.75 -9.88 6.35
C VAL A 37 5.96 -10.34 4.91
N TYR A 38 6.38 -9.42 4.05
CA TYR A 38 6.67 -9.75 2.66
C TYR A 38 7.90 -10.64 2.48
N THR A 39 8.82 -10.68 3.44
CA THR A 39 9.94 -11.63 3.46
C THR A 39 9.42 -13.06 3.48
N THR A 40 8.51 -13.36 4.41
CA THR A 40 7.95 -14.70 4.60
C THR A 40 7.09 -15.11 3.42
N TRP A 41 6.11 -14.30 3.07
CA TRP A 41 5.19 -14.64 1.98
C TRP A 41 5.87 -14.66 0.61
N GLY A 42 6.83 -13.76 0.36
CA GLY A 42 7.58 -13.73 -0.90
C GLY A 42 8.40 -15.00 -1.12
N LEU A 43 9.07 -15.49 -0.06
CA LEU A 43 9.85 -16.73 -0.11
C LEU A 43 8.99 -17.99 -0.20
N ALA A 44 7.84 -17.99 0.47
CA ALA A 44 6.91 -19.13 0.45
C ALA A 44 6.20 -19.27 -0.90
N LEU A 45 5.71 -18.16 -1.47
CA LEU A 45 4.94 -18.16 -2.71
C LEU A 45 5.82 -18.26 -3.96
N TYR A 46 7.02 -17.66 -3.93
CA TYR A 46 7.97 -17.67 -5.04
C TYR A 46 9.27 -18.44 -4.68
N PRO A 47 9.24 -19.78 -4.52
CA PRO A 47 10.43 -20.57 -4.26
C PRO A 47 11.54 -20.28 -5.28
N GLY A 48 12.75 -20.02 -4.79
CA GLY A 48 13.89 -19.64 -5.62
C GLY A 48 13.98 -18.16 -6.00
N ALA A 49 13.12 -17.28 -5.48
CA ALA A 49 13.29 -15.83 -5.64
C ALA A 49 14.33 -15.26 -4.65
N HIS A 50 15.31 -14.50 -5.17
CA HIS A 50 16.27 -13.79 -4.32
C HIS A 50 15.74 -12.39 -3.96
N LEU A 51 15.00 -12.30 -2.83
CA LEU A 51 14.30 -11.07 -2.41
C LEU A 51 15.15 -9.79 -2.38
N PRO A 52 16.41 -9.76 -1.88
CA PRO A 52 17.24 -8.55 -1.95
C PRO A 52 17.39 -8.03 -3.39
N THR A 53 17.62 -8.92 -4.36
CA THR A 53 17.75 -8.53 -5.77
C THR A 53 16.44 -8.00 -6.32
N THR A 54 15.30 -8.56 -5.91
CA THR A 54 13.99 -8.05 -6.35
C THR A 54 13.76 -6.60 -5.92
N ALA A 55 14.22 -6.21 -4.72
CA ALA A 55 14.12 -4.84 -4.21
C ALA A 55 14.93 -3.86 -5.08
N LEU A 56 16.13 -4.24 -5.50
CA LEU A 56 16.95 -3.41 -6.40
C LEU A 56 16.36 -3.32 -7.82
N LEU A 57 15.82 -4.42 -8.34
CA LEU A 57 15.17 -4.46 -9.66
C LEU A 57 13.88 -3.62 -9.70
N ALA A 58 13.17 -3.49 -8.58
CA ALA A 58 11.97 -2.68 -8.51
C ALA A 58 12.24 -1.18 -8.72
N ILE A 59 13.45 -0.68 -8.46
CA ILE A 59 13.81 0.73 -8.66
C ILE A 59 13.69 1.12 -10.15
N PRO A 60 14.49 0.56 -11.08
CA PRO A 60 14.41 0.94 -12.49
C PRO A 60 13.03 0.64 -13.11
N LEU A 61 12.32 -0.39 -12.62
CA LEU A 61 10.97 -0.71 -13.08
C LEU A 61 9.91 0.28 -12.56
N GLY A 62 10.07 0.82 -11.35
CA GLY A 62 9.14 1.79 -10.76
C GLY A 62 9.36 3.23 -11.21
N LEU A 63 10.57 3.58 -11.69
CA LEU A 63 10.89 4.95 -12.11
C LEU A 63 9.97 5.49 -13.23
N PRO A 64 9.66 4.74 -14.32
CA PRO A 64 8.72 5.21 -15.33
C PRO A 64 7.34 5.55 -14.74
N LEU A 65 6.84 4.75 -13.81
CA LEU A 65 5.56 4.99 -13.13
C LEU A 65 5.66 6.26 -12.26
N ALA A 66 6.73 6.41 -11.48
CA ALA A 66 6.97 7.59 -10.64
C ALA A 66 6.97 8.87 -11.47
N PHE A 67 7.64 8.87 -12.62
CA PHE A 67 7.67 10.00 -13.53
C PHE A 67 6.33 10.24 -14.22
N CYS A 68 5.61 9.19 -14.63
CA CYS A 68 4.29 9.29 -15.23
C CYS A 68 3.33 10.06 -14.31
N TYR A 69 3.27 9.64 -13.04
CA TYR A 69 2.46 10.28 -12.01
C TYR A 69 2.93 11.70 -11.69
N ALA A 70 4.23 11.92 -11.58
CA ALA A 70 4.76 13.27 -11.34
C ALA A 70 4.40 14.24 -12.48
N PHE A 71 4.45 13.79 -13.73
CA PHE A 71 4.16 14.63 -14.89
C PHE A 71 2.67 14.96 -14.97
N LEU A 72 1.79 13.95 -14.83
CA LEU A 72 0.34 14.17 -14.84
C LEU A 72 -0.11 15.03 -13.63
N SER A 73 0.44 14.79 -12.44
CA SER A 73 0.14 15.58 -11.26
C SER A 73 0.63 17.02 -11.37
N ALA A 74 1.76 17.27 -12.04
CA ALA A 74 2.26 18.61 -12.30
C ALA A 74 1.41 19.36 -13.33
N SER A 75 0.88 18.66 -14.33
CA SER A 75 -0.03 19.21 -15.34
C SER A 75 -1.43 19.52 -14.80
N MET A 76 -1.94 18.68 -13.89
CA MET A 76 -3.29 18.80 -13.34
C MET A 76 -3.25 18.65 -11.80
N PRO A 77 -2.77 19.68 -11.07
CA PRO A 77 -2.51 19.61 -9.63
C PRO A 77 -3.83 19.78 -8.83
N ARG A 78 -4.64 18.72 -8.78
CA ARG A 78 -5.93 18.65 -8.08
C ARG A 78 -6.04 17.36 -7.27
N SER A 79 -6.82 17.40 -6.20
CA SER A 79 -7.12 16.20 -5.41
C SER A 79 -7.95 15.20 -6.22
N GLY A 80 -7.67 13.91 -6.06
CA GLY A 80 -8.31 12.82 -6.80
C GLY A 80 -7.40 12.03 -7.75
N GLY A 81 -6.16 12.50 -7.99
CA GLY A 81 -5.13 11.77 -8.73
C GLY A 81 -5.61 11.27 -10.09
N ASP A 82 -5.53 9.96 -10.31
CA ASP A 82 -5.94 9.25 -11.53
C ASP A 82 -7.33 9.63 -12.03
N TYR A 83 -8.27 9.84 -11.09
CA TYR A 83 -9.63 10.25 -11.43
C TYR A 83 -9.60 11.53 -12.27
N ILE A 84 -8.83 12.53 -11.84
CA ILE A 84 -8.75 13.82 -12.52
C ILE A 84 -8.14 13.64 -13.92
N TRP A 85 -7.01 12.97 -14.03
CA TRP A 85 -6.31 12.91 -15.30
C TRP A 85 -7.05 12.06 -16.32
N VAL A 86 -7.47 10.86 -15.93
CA VAL A 86 -8.07 9.90 -16.87
C VAL A 86 -9.47 10.32 -17.28
N SER A 87 -10.25 10.94 -16.37
CA SER A 87 -11.59 11.44 -16.73
C SER A 87 -11.54 12.60 -17.74
N ARG A 88 -10.50 13.44 -17.69
CA ARG A 88 -10.31 14.55 -18.63
C ARG A 88 -9.63 14.09 -19.93
N ILE A 89 -8.70 13.14 -19.87
CA ILE A 89 -7.94 12.69 -21.05
C ILE A 89 -8.71 11.62 -21.82
N LEU A 90 -9.13 10.53 -21.18
CA LEU A 90 -9.76 9.39 -21.86
C LEU A 90 -11.27 9.55 -21.92
N HIS A 91 -11.94 9.32 -20.80
CA HIS A 91 -13.38 9.41 -20.66
C HIS A 91 -13.77 9.45 -19.17
N PRO A 92 -14.80 10.23 -18.78
CA PRO A 92 -15.26 10.33 -17.40
C PRO A 92 -15.56 9.00 -16.71
N ALA A 93 -16.27 8.10 -17.39
CA ALA A 93 -16.59 6.77 -16.88
C ALA A 93 -15.33 5.93 -16.58
N VAL A 94 -14.29 6.05 -17.42
CA VAL A 94 -13.02 5.31 -17.23
C VAL A 94 -12.26 5.88 -16.05
N GLY A 95 -12.22 7.22 -15.90
CA GLY A 95 -11.61 7.87 -14.74
C GLY A 95 -12.30 7.50 -13.43
N PHE A 96 -13.64 7.49 -13.41
CA PHE A 96 -14.39 7.03 -12.24
C PHE A 96 -14.17 5.55 -11.96
N MET A 97 -14.15 4.71 -13.01
CA MET A 97 -13.92 3.27 -12.90
C MET A 97 -12.62 2.95 -12.17
N ILE A 98 -11.49 3.49 -12.65
CA ILE A 98 -10.19 3.20 -12.04
C ILE A 98 -10.09 3.76 -10.61
N SER A 99 -10.66 4.94 -10.36
CA SER A 99 -10.60 5.56 -9.04
C SER A 99 -11.47 4.82 -8.02
N PHE A 100 -12.66 4.37 -8.43
CA PHE A 100 -13.53 3.54 -7.60
C PHE A 100 -12.87 2.19 -7.29
N SER A 101 -12.29 1.53 -8.31
CA SER A 101 -11.55 0.29 -8.10
C SER A 101 -10.39 0.47 -7.12
N LEU A 102 -9.65 1.58 -7.20
CA LEU A 102 -8.61 1.90 -6.21
C LEU A 102 -9.19 2.05 -4.80
N VAL A 103 -10.26 2.85 -4.65
CA VAL A 103 -10.87 3.08 -3.34
C VAL A 103 -11.40 1.79 -2.74
N PHE A 104 -12.06 0.94 -3.54
CA PHE A 104 -12.51 -0.36 -3.09
C PHE A 104 -11.34 -1.20 -2.59
N MET A 105 -10.26 -1.26 -3.35
CA MET A 105 -9.06 -2.00 -2.98
C MET A 105 -8.36 -1.45 -1.73
N LEU A 106 -8.33 -0.14 -1.56
CA LEU A 106 -7.80 0.47 -0.34
C LEU A 106 -8.73 0.25 0.86
N LEU A 107 -10.05 0.16 0.67
CA LEU A 107 -10.97 -0.24 1.76
C LEU A 107 -10.73 -1.68 2.20
N VAL A 108 -10.44 -2.59 1.26
CA VAL A 108 -10.00 -3.96 1.57
C VAL A 108 -8.70 -3.95 2.38
N ALA A 109 -7.69 -3.19 1.93
CA ALA A 109 -6.42 -3.05 2.65
C ALA A 109 -6.61 -2.46 4.05
N ILE A 110 -7.41 -1.40 4.21
CA ILE A 110 -7.69 -0.78 5.51
C ILE A 110 -8.41 -1.75 6.46
N GLY A 111 -9.31 -2.59 5.94
CA GLY A 111 -10.04 -3.58 6.73
C GLY A 111 -9.14 -4.57 7.47
N VAL A 112 -7.97 -4.88 6.88
CA VAL A 112 -7.00 -5.81 7.49
C VAL A 112 -6.04 -5.13 8.47
N GLU A 113 -5.83 -3.81 8.39
CA GLU A 113 -4.82 -3.10 9.20
C GLU A 113 -4.98 -3.29 10.72
N PRO A 114 -6.19 -3.23 11.33
CA PRO A 114 -6.32 -3.53 12.76
C PRO A 114 -5.88 -4.94 13.13
N HIS A 115 -6.17 -5.92 12.27
CA HIS A 115 -5.73 -7.29 12.44
C HIS A 115 -4.20 -7.37 12.37
N TRP A 116 -3.55 -6.73 11.40
CA TRP A 116 -2.08 -6.73 11.32
C TRP A 116 -1.43 -6.02 12.51
N CYS A 117 -1.99 -4.89 12.96
CA CYS A 117 -1.52 -4.18 14.15
C CYS A 117 -1.47 -5.10 15.37
N ILE A 118 -2.56 -5.85 15.60
CA ILE A 118 -2.71 -6.68 16.79
C ILE A 118 -2.04 -8.05 16.60
N GLN A 119 -2.45 -8.81 15.59
CA GLN A 119 -2.01 -10.19 15.35
C GLN A 119 -0.54 -10.30 14.94
N TYR A 120 -0.04 -9.34 14.17
CA TYR A 120 1.32 -9.38 13.64
C TYR A 120 2.26 -8.37 14.30
N GLY A 121 1.75 -7.47 15.15
CA GLY A 121 2.56 -6.52 15.91
C GLY A 121 2.51 -6.75 17.41
N ILE A 122 1.36 -6.52 18.04
CA ILE A 122 1.23 -6.60 19.50
C ILE A 122 1.32 -8.04 20.02
N TYR A 123 0.71 -9.02 19.33
CA TYR A 123 0.79 -10.43 19.68
C TYR A 123 2.25 -10.93 19.74
N PRO A 124 3.07 -10.80 18.68
CA PRO A 124 4.46 -11.29 18.74
C PRO A 124 5.31 -10.49 19.73
N MET A 125 4.98 -9.23 20.02
CA MET A 125 5.61 -8.48 21.12
C MET A 125 5.35 -9.15 22.48
N LEU A 126 4.09 -9.41 22.82
CA LEU A 126 3.69 -9.98 24.10
C LEU A 126 4.14 -11.44 24.23
N GLN A 127 3.90 -12.24 23.19
CA GLN A 127 4.35 -13.62 23.10
C GLN A 127 5.87 -13.70 23.24
N GLY A 128 6.58 -12.82 22.54
CA GLY A 128 8.03 -12.80 22.56
C GLY A 128 8.64 -12.38 23.89
N LEU A 129 8.06 -11.39 24.56
CA LEU A 129 8.44 -11.03 25.93
C LEU A 129 8.10 -12.15 26.91
N GLY A 130 6.96 -12.82 26.75
CA GLY A 130 6.57 -13.98 27.53
C GLY A 130 7.59 -15.11 27.44
N ILE A 131 8.09 -15.41 26.24
CA ILE A 131 9.16 -16.37 26.01
C ILE A 131 10.47 -15.90 26.65
N ALA A 132 10.92 -14.67 26.35
CA ALA A 132 12.21 -14.15 26.81
C ALA A 132 12.30 -14.00 28.34
N MET A 133 11.17 -13.72 28.99
CA MET A 133 11.09 -13.50 30.44
C MET A 133 10.50 -14.70 31.20
N ASN A 134 10.15 -15.79 30.51
CA ASN A 134 9.45 -16.95 31.05
C ASN A 134 8.16 -16.57 31.84
N ASN A 135 7.34 -15.69 31.25
CA ASN A 135 6.14 -15.13 31.87
C ASN A 135 4.87 -15.63 31.15
N SER A 136 4.21 -16.62 31.76
CA SER A 136 2.96 -17.22 31.24
C SER A 136 1.79 -16.24 31.18
N GLY A 137 1.79 -15.18 32.00
CA GLY A 137 0.77 -14.12 31.96
C GLY A 137 0.83 -13.29 30.68
N LEU A 138 2.04 -13.00 30.18
CA LEU A 138 2.22 -12.30 28.90
C LEU A 138 1.80 -13.16 27.71
N ILE A 139 2.10 -14.47 27.76
CA ILE A 139 1.67 -15.45 26.75
C ILE A 139 0.14 -15.53 26.71
N SER A 140 -0.49 -15.69 27.89
CA SER A 140 -1.96 -15.76 28.00
C SER A 140 -2.63 -14.46 27.53
N LEU A 141 -1.99 -13.30 27.79
CA LEU A 141 -2.48 -12.01 27.28
C LEU A 141 -2.36 -11.92 25.75
N ALA A 142 -1.26 -12.40 25.17
CA ALA A 142 -1.08 -12.46 23.72
C ALA A 142 -2.22 -13.28 23.07
N GLU A 143 -2.50 -14.47 23.59
CA GLU A 143 -3.60 -15.31 23.13
C GLU A 143 -4.96 -14.61 23.27
N ALA A 144 -5.22 -13.96 24.41
CA ALA A 144 -6.49 -13.26 24.64
C ALA A 144 -6.75 -12.13 23.63
N ILE A 145 -5.72 -11.34 23.27
CA ILE A 145 -5.88 -10.23 22.33
C ILE A 145 -6.02 -10.68 20.86
N SER A 146 -5.60 -11.90 20.54
CA SER A 146 -5.70 -12.48 19.20
C SER A 146 -7.11 -12.96 18.82
N SER A 147 -8.05 -12.94 19.77
CA SER A 147 -9.44 -13.33 19.51
C SER A 147 -10.09 -12.43 18.45
N PRO A 148 -10.84 -12.99 17.47
CA PRO A 148 -11.58 -12.22 16.47
C PRO A 148 -12.45 -11.11 17.05
N VAL A 149 -13.11 -11.38 18.19
CA VAL A 149 -13.98 -10.41 18.87
C VAL A 149 -13.17 -9.25 19.45
N VAL A 150 -12.01 -9.54 20.05
CA VAL A 150 -11.14 -8.51 20.63
C VAL A 150 -10.53 -7.65 19.54
N ILE A 151 -10.06 -8.25 18.44
CA ILE A 151 -9.55 -7.52 17.27
C ILE A 151 -10.64 -6.60 16.69
N GLN A 152 -11.88 -7.08 16.59
CA GLN A 152 -13.00 -6.25 16.13
C GLN A 152 -13.24 -5.04 17.04
N ILE A 153 -13.24 -5.22 18.37
CA ILE A 153 -13.45 -4.14 19.33
C ILE A 153 -12.30 -3.12 19.28
N LEU A 154 -11.05 -3.59 19.27
CA LEU A 154 -9.88 -2.72 19.19
C LEU A 154 -9.82 -1.97 17.84
N GLY A 155 -10.29 -2.61 16.76
CA GLY A 155 -10.43 -1.96 15.45
C GLY A 155 -11.41 -0.80 15.42
N LEU A 156 -12.48 -0.84 16.23
CA LEU A 156 -13.37 0.31 16.39
C LEU A 156 -12.61 1.52 16.94
N ALA A 157 -11.84 1.32 18.01
CA ALA A 157 -11.00 2.37 18.58
C ALA A 157 -9.96 2.88 17.56
N TYR A 158 -9.32 1.96 16.85
CA TYR A 158 -8.36 2.27 15.77
C TYR A 158 -8.95 3.20 14.71
N PHE A 159 -10.13 2.89 14.16
CA PHE A 159 -10.74 3.72 13.12
C PHE A 159 -11.30 5.04 13.66
N ILE A 160 -11.85 5.06 14.88
CA ILE A 160 -12.29 6.29 15.52
C ILE A 160 -11.11 7.25 15.70
N LEU A 161 -9.97 6.76 16.18
CA LEU A 161 -8.75 7.57 16.33
C LEU A 161 -8.29 8.16 14.99
N ILE A 162 -8.26 7.36 13.92
CA ILE A 162 -7.94 7.86 12.58
C ILE A 162 -8.94 8.93 12.13
N GLY A 163 -10.24 8.68 12.30
CA GLY A 163 -11.30 9.63 11.95
C GLY A 163 -11.15 10.97 12.67
N LEU A 164 -10.85 10.95 13.97
CA LEU A 164 -10.61 12.15 14.78
C LEU A 164 -9.38 12.93 14.31
N VAL A 165 -8.28 12.25 13.96
CA VAL A 165 -7.06 12.88 13.43
C VAL A 165 -7.34 13.56 12.09
N ILE A 166 -8.03 12.89 11.17
CA ILE A 166 -8.35 13.42 9.84
C ILE A 166 -9.34 14.58 9.95
N ALA A 167 -10.34 14.49 10.83
CA ALA A 167 -11.32 15.56 11.04
C ALA A 167 -10.67 16.87 11.51
N ARG A 168 -9.58 16.80 12.28
CA ARG A 168 -8.78 17.97 12.74
C ARG A 168 -7.92 18.61 11.64
N GLY A 169 -7.99 18.13 10.41
CA GLY A 169 -7.35 18.74 9.25
C GLY A 169 -5.92 18.25 8.96
N VAL A 170 -5.37 18.77 7.87
CA VAL A 170 -4.13 18.29 7.21
C VAL A 170 -2.91 18.40 8.11
N ARG A 171 -2.71 19.55 8.76
CA ARG A 171 -1.59 19.77 9.69
C ARG A 171 -1.52 18.73 10.80
N THR A 172 -2.67 18.41 11.40
CA THR A 172 -2.75 17.38 12.46
C THR A 172 -2.44 16.00 11.89
N ALA A 173 -3.04 15.66 10.75
CA ALA A 173 -2.80 14.38 10.10
C ALA A 173 -1.31 14.16 9.77
N MET A 174 -0.63 15.14 9.15
CA MET A 174 0.79 15.02 8.82
C MET A 174 1.68 14.94 10.07
N ARG A 175 1.40 15.74 11.12
CA ARG A 175 2.17 15.67 12.37
C ARG A 175 2.05 14.30 13.05
N ILE A 176 0.85 13.74 13.11
CA ILE A 176 0.64 12.40 13.68
C ILE A 176 1.33 11.34 12.81
N GLN A 177 1.21 11.41 11.49
CA GLN A 177 1.93 10.48 10.60
C GLN A 177 3.46 10.54 10.82
N TRP A 178 4.06 11.72 11.02
CA TRP A 178 5.48 11.82 11.35
C TRP A 178 5.87 11.12 12.66
N ILE A 179 5.03 11.20 13.69
CA ILE A 179 5.25 10.50 14.96
C ILE A 179 5.21 8.98 14.74
N LEU A 180 4.18 8.48 14.04
CA LEU A 180 4.04 7.06 13.75
C LEU A 180 5.16 6.54 12.83
N PHE A 181 5.58 7.36 11.86
CA PHE A 181 6.72 7.11 10.98
C PHE A 181 8.01 6.97 11.80
N ALA A 182 8.26 7.87 12.75
CA ALA A 182 9.45 7.80 13.59
C ALA A 182 9.49 6.51 14.43
N ILE A 183 8.37 6.10 15.03
CA ILE A 183 8.27 4.85 15.80
C ILE A 183 8.54 3.64 14.90
N SER A 184 7.93 3.61 13.71
CA SER A 184 8.11 2.53 12.74
C SER A 184 9.56 2.46 12.23
N ALA A 185 10.17 3.61 11.96
CA ALA A 185 11.58 3.71 11.55
C ALA A 185 12.53 3.24 12.66
N ILE A 186 12.28 3.60 13.92
CA ILE A 186 13.05 3.10 15.07
C ILE A 186 12.97 1.58 15.13
N GLY A 187 11.79 0.99 14.93
CA GLY A 187 11.64 -0.47 14.85
C GLY A 187 12.47 -1.09 13.73
N ALA A 188 12.46 -0.51 12.53
CA ALA A 188 13.23 -0.99 11.38
C ALA A 188 14.74 -0.94 11.62
N PHE A 189 15.26 0.19 12.13
CA PHE A 189 16.67 0.30 12.45
C PHE A 189 17.08 -0.60 13.61
N THR A 190 16.22 -0.76 14.63
CA THR A 190 16.49 -1.68 15.74
C THR A 190 16.58 -3.12 15.26
N TYR A 191 15.71 -3.53 14.33
CA TYR A 191 15.76 -4.85 13.70
C TYR A 191 17.12 -5.06 13.00
N ILE A 192 17.49 -4.14 12.10
CA ILE A 192 18.76 -4.21 11.35
C ILE A 192 19.96 -4.29 12.30
N ILE A 193 20.03 -3.39 13.28
CA ILE A 193 21.15 -3.31 14.23
C ILE A 193 21.25 -4.59 15.06
N THR A 194 20.12 -5.11 15.53
CA THR A 194 20.10 -6.31 16.38
C THR A 194 20.57 -7.54 15.61
N LEU A 195 20.08 -7.74 14.38
CA LEU A 195 20.50 -8.87 13.55
C LEU A 195 22.01 -8.82 13.26
N LEU A 196 22.52 -7.65 12.86
CA LEU A 196 23.95 -7.46 12.60
C LEU A 196 24.82 -7.70 13.85
N ALA A 197 24.35 -7.29 15.02
CA ALA A 197 25.06 -7.48 16.28
C ALA A 197 25.10 -8.95 16.72
N VAL A 198 24.05 -9.73 16.44
CA VAL A 198 23.98 -11.15 16.78
C VAL A 198 24.82 -11.98 15.79
N GLY A 199 24.63 -11.78 14.49
CA GLY A 199 25.32 -12.53 13.44
C GLY A 199 24.87 -14.00 13.30
N PRO A 200 25.32 -14.70 12.25
CA PRO A 200 24.78 -16.00 11.85
C PRO A 200 25.04 -17.14 12.85
N THR A 201 26.24 -17.18 13.42
CA THR A 201 26.62 -18.24 14.37
C THR A 201 25.76 -18.20 15.64
N ASN A 202 25.57 -17.00 16.20
CA ASN A 202 24.77 -16.84 17.41
C ASN A 202 23.29 -17.03 17.13
N PHE A 203 22.78 -16.60 15.96
CA PHE A 203 21.39 -16.88 15.59
C PHE A 203 21.11 -18.38 15.57
N LYS A 204 21.93 -19.17 14.86
CA LYS A 204 21.75 -20.63 14.79
C LYS A 204 21.78 -21.28 16.19
N LEU A 205 22.71 -20.84 17.04
CA LEU A 205 22.81 -21.32 18.43
C LEU A 205 21.56 -20.97 19.25
N ASN A 206 21.14 -19.70 19.22
CA ASN A 206 19.99 -19.20 19.95
C ASN A 206 18.70 -19.89 19.47
N PHE A 207 18.52 -20.01 18.16
CA PHE A 207 17.37 -20.70 17.58
C PHE A 207 17.29 -22.16 18.08
N ASN A 208 18.39 -22.91 17.99
CA ASN A 208 18.44 -24.30 18.44
C ASN A 208 18.14 -24.48 19.94
N THR A 209 18.55 -23.49 20.75
CA THR A 209 18.42 -23.56 22.21
C THR A 209 17.04 -23.09 22.70
N LEU A 210 16.50 -22.05 22.08
CA LEU A 210 15.34 -21.31 22.60
C LEU A 210 14.02 -21.68 21.91
N SER A 211 14.05 -22.14 20.66
CA SER A 211 12.82 -22.34 19.88
C SER A 211 12.16 -23.72 20.07
N GLY A 212 12.88 -24.69 20.64
CA GLY A 212 12.46 -26.09 20.65
C GLY A 212 12.55 -26.78 19.27
N MET A 213 13.07 -26.08 18.26
CA MET A 213 13.33 -26.58 16.90
C MET A 213 14.83 -26.58 16.62
N ASN A 214 15.25 -27.33 15.60
CA ASN A 214 16.64 -27.38 15.14
C ASN A 214 16.76 -26.75 13.74
N TYR A 215 17.66 -25.78 13.59
CA TYR A 215 17.91 -25.02 12.37
C TYR A 215 18.10 -25.91 11.13
N ASP A 216 18.95 -26.94 11.22
CA ASP A 216 19.25 -27.80 10.07
C ASP A 216 18.07 -28.74 9.77
N ALA A 217 17.34 -29.18 10.80
CA ALA A 217 16.14 -29.99 10.63
C ALA A 217 14.98 -29.21 9.94
N VAL A 218 14.88 -27.89 10.16
CA VAL A 218 13.90 -27.04 9.45
C VAL A 218 14.19 -27.04 7.95
N ILE A 219 15.47 -26.87 7.57
CA ILE A 219 15.88 -26.88 6.17
C ILE A 219 15.57 -28.24 5.54
N GLU A 220 15.91 -29.33 6.23
CA GLU A 220 15.69 -30.68 5.72
C GLU A 220 14.21 -31.02 5.58
N ALA A 221 13.37 -30.64 6.55
CA ALA A 221 11.92 -30.82 6.46
C ALA A 221 11.33 -30.09 5.25
N ALA A 222 11.75 -28.84 5.00
CA ALA A 222 11.29 -28.10 3.83
C ALA A 222 11.72 -28.76 2.51
N ARG A 223 12.96 -29.28 2.43
CA ARG A 223 13.43 -30.04 1.26
C ARG A 223 12.58 -31.28 1.00
N GLN A 224 12.23 -32.02 2.05
CA GLN A 224 11.37 -33.20 1.94
C GLN A 224 9.93 -32.85 1.52
N ALA A 225 9.45 -31.68 1.93
CA ALA A 225 8.15 -31.13 1.52
C ALA A 225 8.16 -30.54 0.08
N GLY A 226 9.30 -30.53 -0.61
CA GLY A 226 9.42 -30.10 -2.01
C GLY A 226 9.87 -28.65 -2.23
N TYR A 227 10.39 -27.98 -1.20
CA TYR A 227 10.94 -26.62 -1.33
C TYR A 227 12.23 -26.60 -2.18
N SER A 228 12.31 -25.64 -3.12
CA SER A 228 13.50 -25.42 -3.96
C SER A 228 14.58 -24.63 -3.21
N THR A 229 15.75 -25.23 -3.00
CA THR A 229 16.85 -24.61 -2.25
C THR A 229 17.71 -23.63 -3.06
N THR A 230 17.51 -23.57 -4.38
CA THR A 230 18.35 -22.74 -5.26
C THR A 230 17.61 -21.51 -5.76
N PHE A 231 18.25 -20.35 -5.63
CA PHE A 231 17.76 -19.11 -6.23
C PHE A 231 17.98 -19.11 -7.74
N THR A 232 16.97 -18.68 -8.49
CA THR A 232 17.04 -18.57 -9.95
C THR A 232 16.72 -17.16 -10.41
N LEU A 233 17.33 -16.73 -11.51
CA LEU A 233 17.08 -15.40 -12.09
C LEU A 233 15.62 -15.28 -12.56
N SER A 234 15.04 -16.35 -13.11
CA SER A 234 13.64 -16.38 -13.58
C SER A 234 12.66 -16.17 -12.41
N ALA A 235 12.81 -16.94 -11.32
CA ALA A 235 11.97 -16.77 -10.13
C ALA A 235 12.19 -15.39 -9.50
N THR A 236 13.41 -14.87 -9.50
CA THR A 236 13.73 -13.53 -8.99
C THR A 236 13.06 -12.44 -9.84
N LEU A 237 13.08 -12.51 -11.17
CA LEU A 237 12.45 -11.52 -12.05
C LEU A 237 10.93 -11.49 -11.89
N ILE A 238 10.30 -12.67 -11.73
CA ILE A 238 8.85 -12.77 -11.50
C ILE A 238 8.51 -12.32 -10.06
N GLY A 239 9.34 -12.69 -9.07
CA GLY A 239 9.19 -12.31 -7.67
C GLY A 239 9.25 -10.80 -7.40
N VAL A 240 9.75 -10.00 -8.36
CA VAL A 240 9.65 -8.53 -8.31
C VAL A 240 8.22 -8.03 -8.14
N VAL A 241 7.23 -8.76 -8.67
CA VAL A 241 5.80 -8.47 -8.44
C VAL A 241 5.47 -8.35 -6.96
N TYR A 242 6.07 -9.20 -6.15
CA TYR A 242 5.83 -9.23 -4.72
C TYR A 242 6.47 -8.03 -4.00
N THR A 243 7.64 -7.60 -4.46
CA THR A 243 8.23 -6.34 -4.01
C THR A 243 7.36 -5.16 -4.41
N PHE A 244 6.74 -5.20 -5.60
CA PHE A 244 5.78 -4.17 -6.00
C PHE A 244 4.50 -4.14 -5.17
N LEU A 245 4.07 -5.26 -4.56
CA LEU A 245 2.98 -5.26 -3.57
C LEU A 245 3.32 -4.35 -2.37
N ASN A 246 4.59 -4.35 -1.92
CA ASN A 246 5.04 -3.42 -0.88
C ASN A 246 5.19 -1.99 -1.40
N LEU A 247 5.60 -1.83 -2.67
CA LEU A 247 5.85 -0.54 -3.30
C LEU A 247 4.63 0.02 -4.04
N ILE A 248 3.39 -0.19 -3.58
CA ILE A 248 2.22 0.34 -4.30
C ILE A 248 2.07 1.87 -4.08
N GLY A 249 2.36 2.33 -2.86
CA GLY A 249 2.04 3.67 -2.37
C GLY A 249 2.98 4.81 -2.77
N TYR A 250 4.08 4.58 -3.50
CA TYR A 250 5.06 5.65 -3.80
C TYR A 250 4.49 6.77 -4.70
N VAL A 251 3.33 6.57 -5.33
CA VAL A 251 2.67 7.60 -6.14
C VAL A 251 1.47 8.26 -5.44
N PHE A 252 1.15 7.88 -4.21
CA PHE A 252 -0.13 8.20 -3.58
C PHE A 252 -0.26 9.66 -3.13
N SER A 253 0.83 10.40 -2.98
CA SER A 253 0.83 11.84 -2.74
C SER A 253 0.21 12.62 -3.91
N SER A 254 0.10 12.04 -5.11
CA SER A 254 -0.60 12.65 -6.24
C SER A 254 -2.12 12.80 -6.02
N TYR A 255 -2.73 11.95 -5.19
CA TYR A 255 -4.16 12.02 -4.87
C TYR A 255 -4.50 13.20 -3.96
N VAL A 256 -3.50 13.74 -3.27
CA VAL A 256 -3.60 14.90 -2.37
C VAL A 256 -2.92 16.14 -2.96
N ALA A 257 -2.69 16.15 -4.29
CA ALA A 257 -2.01 17.24 -4.99
C ALA A 257 -2.67 18.62 -4.81
N GLY A 258 -3.97 18.68 -4.53
CA GLY A 258 -4.66 19.94 -4.21
C GLY A 258 -4.17 20.61 -2.92
N GLU A 259 -3.64 19.82 -1.98
CA GLU A 259 -3.18 20.25 -0.65
C GLU A 259 -1.64 20.43 -0.60
N ILE A 260 -0.92 20.19 -1.71
CA ILE A 260 0.55 20.22 -1.78
C ILE A 260 1.09 21.59 -2.22
N LYS A 261 2.17 22.02 -1.56
CA LYS A 261 2.98 23.18 -1.96
C LYS A 261 3.93 22.82 -3.09
N GLU A 262 4.08 23.72 -4.07
CA GLU A 262 4.97 23.55 -5.23
C GLU A 262 4.84 22.18 -5.93
N VAL A 263 3.60 21.81 -6.27
CA VAL A 263 3.22 20.46 -6.74
C VAL A 263 4.20 19.86 -7.76
N SER A 264 4.62 20.63 -8.76
CA SER A 264 5.53 20.13 -9.81
C SER A 264 6.87 19.60 -9.27
N LYS A 265 7.50 20.32 -8.35
CA LYS A 265 8.78 19.91 -7.73
C LYS A 265 8.54 18.84 -6.69
N THR A 266 7.52 19.04 -5.84
CA THR A 266 7.21 18.13 -4.74
C THR A 266 6.85 16.74 -5.24
N GLN A 267 6.02 16.61 -6.26
CA GLN A 267 5.63 15.30 -6.81
C GLN A 267 6.82 14.58 -7.44
N LEU A 268 7.63 15.27 -8.24
CA LEU A 268 8.80 14.67 -8.87
C LEU A 268 9.76 14.07 -7.83
N ILE A 269 10.02 14.80 -6.74
CA ILE A 269 10.91 14.34 -5.67
C ILE A 269 10.23 13.29 -4.79
N ALA A 270 9.00 13.54 -4.33
CA ALA A 270 8.31 12.66 -3.40
C ALA A 270 8.02 11.29 -4.01
N THR A 271 7.61 11.19 -5.27
CA THR A 271 7.34 9.88 -5.90
C THR A 271 8.61 9.11 -6.19
N THR A 272 9.64 9.79 -6.70
CA THR A 272 10.93 9.15 -7.06
C THR A 272 11.73 8.75 -5.83
N CYS A 273 11.90 9.66 -4.87
CA CYS A 273 12.72 9.40 -3.69
C CYS A 273 12.05 8.41 -2.74
N SER A 274 10.72 8.42 -2.59
CA SER A 274 10.05 7.42 -1.72
C SER A 274 10.23 6.00 -2.26
N LEU A 275 10.11 5.80 -3.58
CA LEU A 275 10.41 4.53 -4.25
C LEU A 275 11.84 4.07 -3.95
N ILE A 276 12.85 4.92 -4.22
CA ILE A 276 14.26 4.56 -4.04
C ILE A 276 14.57 4.28 -2.56
N MET A 277 14.14 5.17 -1.66
CA MET A 277 14.42 5.05 -0.24
C MET A 277 13.82 3.77 0.35
N LEU A 278 12.55 3.47 0.04
CA LEU A 278 11.93 2.26 0.57
C LEU A 278 12.51 1.00 -0.07
N ALA A 279 12.76 0.99 -1.39
CA ALA A 279 13.40 -0.16 -2.05
C ALA A 279 14.80 -0.45 -1.48
N LEU A 280 15.59 0.58 -1.16
CA LEU A 280 16.90 0.40 -0.51
C LEU A 280 16.76 -0.08 0.94
N LEU A 281 15.77 0.42 1.68
CA LEU A 281 15.47 -0.12 3.01
C LEU A 281 15.06 -1.60 2.93
N MET A 282 14.21 -1.96 1.97
CA MET A 282 13.80 -3.35 1.73
C MET A 282 15.00 -4.23 1.42
N PHE A 283 15.88 -3.78 0.53
CA PHE A 283 17.15 -4.45 0.25
C PHE A 283 17.95 -4.68 1.53
N GLY A 284 18.12 -3.65 2.36
CA GLY A 284 18.83 -3.75 3.64
C GLY A 284 18.21 -4.76 4.59
N VAL A 285 16.88 -4.72 4.78
CA VAL A 285 16.16 -5.66 5.65
C VAL A 285 16.28 -7.09 5.13
N TYR A 286 16.03 -7.35 3.84
CA TYR A 286 16.16 -8.67 3.26
C TYR A 286 17.60 -9.19 3.37
N GLN A 287 18.59 -8.37 3.03
CA GLN A 287 20.00 -8.77 3.03
C GLN A 287 20.51 -9.10 4.44
N VAL A 288 20.15 -8.29 5.44
CA VAL A 288 20.54 -8.53 6.84
C VAL A 288 19.85 -9.75 7.41
N THR A 289 18.58 -9.97 7.03
CA THR A 289 17.84 -11.20 7.37
C THR A 289 18.53 -12.42 6.75
N PHE A 290 18.87 -12.40 5.47
CA PHE A 290 19.55 -13.52 4.79
C PHE A 290 20.94 -13.79 5.35
N TYR A 291 21.67 -12.73 5.71
CA TYR A 291 23.00 -12.85 6.31
C TYR A 291 22.94 -13.48 7.71
N THR A 292 22.00 -13.03 8.56
CA THR A 292 21.95 -13.43 9.97
C THR A 292 21.17 -14.72 10.16
N MET A 293 19.99 -14.83 9.56
CA MET A 293 19.13 -16.01 9.70
C MET A 293 19.48 -17.11 8.71
N GLY A 294 20.26 -16.81 7.67
CA GLY A 294 20.53 -17.71 6.56
C GLY A 294 19.39 -17.69 5.54
N ALA A 295 19.73 -17.46 4.26
CA ALA A 295 18.74 -17.37 3.19
C ALA A 295 17.93 -18.67 3.02
N GLU A 296 18.60 -19.83 3.09
CA GLU A 296 17.94 -21.14 2.97
C GLU A 296 17.01 -21.42 4.15
N PHE A 297 17.45 -21.14 5.38
CA PHE A 297 16.62 -21.30 6.58
C PHE A 297 15.42 -20.37 6.56
N THR A 298 15.63 -19.08 6.22
CA THR A 298 14.54 -18.09 6.17
C THR A 298 13.47 -18.52 5.18
N ALA A 299 13.87 -19.06 4.03
CA ALA A 299 12.92 -19.52 3.04
C ALA A 299 12.26 -20.86 3.43
N ALA A 300 13.03 -21.79 3.99
CA ALA A 300 12.52 -23.07 4.49
C ALA A 300 11.46 -22.88 5.58
N ILE A 301 11.75 -22.07 6.60
CA ILE A 301 10.79 -21.82 7.68
C ILE A 301 9.55 -21.09 7.14
N SER A 302 9.73 -20.16 6.20
CA SER A 302 8.61 -19.45 5.56
C SER A 302 7.71 -20.39 4.78
N TYR A 303 8.28 -21.31 4.00
CA TYR A 303 7.54 -22.32 3.27
C TYR A 303 6.75 -23.23 4.22
N LEU A 304 7.38 -23.77 5.26
CA LEU A 304 6.73 -24.64 6.24
C LEU A 304 5.60 -23.93 6.99
N GLY A 305 5.81 -22.69 7.43
CA GLY A 305 4.78 -21.89 8.11
C GLY A 305 3.57 -21.61 7.22
N VAL A 306 3.79 -21.05 6.03
CA VAL A 306 2.71 -20.62 5.12
C VAL A 306 1.94 -21.82 4.54
N SER A 307 2.61 -22.96 4.33
CA SER A 307 1.96 -24.20 3.87
C SER A 307 1.19 -24.94 4.96
N GLY A 308 1.34 -24.53 6.23
CA GLY A 308 0.74 -25.22 7.37
C GLY A 308 1.39 -26.57 7.68
N ASP A 309 2.65 -26.77 7.29
CA ASP A 309 3.36 -28.02 7.52
C ASP A 309 3.57 -28.26 9.04
N PRO A 310 3.27 -29.46 9.58
CA PRO A 310 3.44 -29.78 11.00
C PRO A 310 4.87 -29.66 11.54
N ALA A 311 5.88 -29.56 10.67
CA ALA A 311 7.26 -29.27 11.05
C ALA A 311 7.44 -27.84 11.60
N TYR A 312 6.55 -26.91 11.24
CA TYR A 312 6.52 -25.58 11.84
C TYR A 312 5.85 -25.62 13.23
N ARG A 313 6.62 -25.35 14.29
CA ARG A 313 6.18 -25.49 15.70
C ARG A 313 6.30 -24.22 16.53
N LEU A 314 6.68 -23.10 15.91
CA LEU A 314 6.79 -21.85 16.65
C LEU A 314 5.38 -21.36 17.06
N PRO A 315 5.24 -20.66 18.20
CA PRO A 315 3.95 -20.20 18.70
C PRO A 315 3.47 -18.91 18.00
N PHE A 316 3.91 -18.68 16.76
CA PHE A 316 3.52 -17.54 15.94
C PHE A 316 2.66 -18.05 14.79
N PRO A 317 1.60 -17.32 14.37
CA PRO A 317 0.78 -17.74 13.24
C PRO A 317 1.59 -17.92 11.96
N GLU A 318 2.60 -17.07 11.77
CA GLU A 318 3.47 -17.05 10.61
C GLU A 318 4.91 -16.74 11.08
N PRO A 319 5.94 -17.30 10.42
CA PRO A 319 7.35 -17.08 10.75
C PRO A 319 7.85 -15.74 10.20
N PHE A 320 7.17 -14.64 10.54
CA PHE A 320 7.67 -13.32 10.19
C PHE A 320 8.97 -13.04 10.95
N PRO A 321 10.00 -12.46 10.30
CA PRO A 321 11.31 -12.31 10.95
C PRO A 321 11.28 -11.49 12.23
N HIS A 322 10.39 -10.49 12.36
CA HIS A 322 10.25 -9.73 13.61
C HIS A 322 9.56 -10.51 14.73
N ALA A 323 8.67 -11.45 14.40
CA ALA A 323 8.08 -12.33 15.40
C ALA A 323 9.12 -13.26 16.03
N MET A 324 10.17 -13.61 15.27
CA MET A 324 11.27 -14.47 15.72
C MET A 324 12.32 -13.76 16.58
N MET A 325 12.16 -12.46 16.89
CA MET A 325 13.09 -11.70 17.74
C MET A 325 13.47 -12.38 19.08
N PRO A 326 12.58 -13.11 19.79
CA PRO A 326 12.92 -13.84 21.01
C PRO A 326 13.96 -14.96 20.81
N TYR A 327 14.09 -15.46 19.57
CA TYR A 327 15.10 -16.45 19.19
C TYR A 327 16.36 -15.81 18.60
N ILE A 328 16.35 -14.49 18.41
CA ILE A 328 17.51 -13.70 17.97
C ILE A 328 18.22 -13.11 19.19
N THR A 329 17.47 -12.55 20.14
CA THR A 329 18.01 -11.91 21.35
C THR A 329 17.11 -12.14 22.56
N SER A 330 17.72 -12.26 23.74
CA SER A 330 17.01 -12.28 25.04
C SER A 330 16.75 -10.88 25.60
N ASN A 331 17.30 -9.82 24.98
CA ASN A 331 17.07 -8.45 25.44
C ASN A 331 15.63 -8.02 25.09
N PRO A 332 14.81 -7.62 26.10
CA PRO A 332 13.42 -7.23 25.85
C PRO A 332 13.30 -5.95 25.01
N ILE A 333 14.30 -5.07 25.01
CA ILE A 333 14.23 -3.77 24.32
C ILE A 333 14.11 -3.94 22.80
N PRO A 334 14.99 -4.69 22.10
CA PRO A 334 14.79 -4.98 20.69
C PRO A 334 13.47 -5.70 20.38
N ILE A 335 13.04 -6.64 21.21
CA ILE A 335 11.76 -7.36 21.03
C ILE A 335 10.61 -6.35 21.02
N ILE A 336 10.58 -5.41 21.97
CA ILE A 336 9.56 -4.36 22.06
C ILE A 336 9.66 -3.42 20.86
N LEU A 337 10.82 -2.82 20.61
CA LEU A 337 10.95 -1.76 19.61
C LEU A 337 10.63 -2.24 18.19
N VAL A 338 11.07 -3.45 17.83
CA VAL A 338 10.78 -4.01 16.51
C VAL A 338 9.30 -4.31 16.35
N ASN A 339 8.69 -5.03 17.30
CA ASN A 339 7.28 -5.43 17.19
C ASN A 339 6.31 -4.25 17.40
N LEU A 340 6.65 -3.27 18.24
CA LEU A 340 5.90 -2.02 18.36
C LEU A 340 6.01 -1.18 17.09
N GLY A 341 7.21 -1.10 16.49
CA GLY A 341 7.39 -0.48 15.19
C GLY A 341 6.50 -1.14 14.14
N PHE A 342 6.44 -2.48 14.13
CA PHE A 342 5.55 -3.20 13.23
C PHE A 342 4.10 -2.88 13.52
N ALA A 343 3.65 -2.95 14.78
CA ALA A 343 2.27 -2.65 15.18
C ALA A 343 1.80 -1.25 14.77
N VAL A 344 2.69 -0.27 14.80
CA VAL A 344 2.40 1.12 14.41
C VAL A 344 2.37 1.32 12.89
N THR A 345 3.01 0.43 12.12
CA THR A 345 3.08 0.54 10.65
C THR A 345 1.69 0.42 9.99
N PRO A 346 0.83 -0.55 10.34
CA PRO A 346 -0.57 -0.57 9.94
C PRO A 346 -1.32 0.73 10.24
N LEU A 347 -1.15 1.27 11.45
CA LEU A 347 -1.79 2.54 11.86
C LEU A 347 -1.35 3.72 10.98
N LEU A 348 -0.06 3.77 10.66
CA LEU A 348 0.51 4.76 9.76
C LEU A 348 -0.07 4.63 8.33
N ALA A 349 -0.08 3.43 7.77
CA ALA A 349 -0.59 3.15 6.43
C ALA A 349 -2.11 3.40 6.34
N GLY A 350 -2.88 2.90 7.31
CA GLY A 350 -4.33 3.07 7.38
C GLY A 350 -4.75 4.54 7.51
N LEU A 351 -4.02 5.35 8.29
CA LEU A 351 -4.24 6.80 8.35
C LEU A 351 -4.03 7.44 6.98
N ALA A 352 -3.00 7.04 6.24
CA ALA A 352 -2.71 7.56 4.91
C ALA A 352 -3.75 7.10 3.87
N TYR A 353 -4.17 5.82 3.88
CA TYR A 353 -5.19 5.31 2.97
C TYR A 353 -6.55 5.96 3.19
N ILE A 354 -7.01 6.11 4.44
CA ILE A 354 -8.27 6.81 4.73
C ILE A 354 -8.17 8.27 4.28
N PHE A 355 -7.04 8.92 4.50
CA PHE A 355 -6.80 10.28 4.04
C PHE A 355 -6.97 10.38 2.52
N LEU A 356 -6.39 9.46 1.74
CA LEU A 356 -6.54 9.36 0.29
C LEU A 356 -7.99 9.12 -0.14
N ILE A 357 -8.65 8.12 0.43
CA ILE A 357 -10.02 7.72 0.04
C ILE A 357 -10.99 8.88 0.21
N VAL A 358 -10.88 9.63 1.32
CA VAL A 358 -11.70 10.81 1.57
C VAL A 358 -11.57 11.84 0.43
N ARG A 359 -10.35 12.04 -0.14
CA ARG A 359 -10.13 12.97 -1.26
C ARG A 359 -10.71 12.44 -2.58
N ASN A 360 -10.68 11.13 -2.80
CA ASN A 360 -11.28 10.53 -3.99
C ASN A 360 -12.81 10.68 -3.97
N ILE A 361 -13.45 10.32 -2.85
CA ILE A 361 -14.89 10.46 -2.68
C ILE A 361 -15.30 11.94 -2.79
N PHE A 362 -14.51 12.85 -2.21
CA PHE A 362 -14.70 14.29 -2.36
C PHE A 362 -14.67 14.72 -3.84
N ALA A 363 -13.68 14.27 -4.61
CA ALA A 363 -13.55 14.61 -6.03
C ALA A 363 -14.73 14.10 -6.87
N TRP A 364 -15.19 12.86 -6.63
CA TRP A 364 -16.37 12.31 -7.32
C TRP A 364 -17.64 13.10 -6.99
N SER A 365 -17.79 13.51 -5.72
CA SER A 365 -18.92 14.31 -5.26
C SER A 365 -18.90 15.71 -5.85
N PHE A 366 -17.70 16.28 -6.03
CA PHE A 366 -17.51 17.61 -6.61
C PHE A 366 -17.96 17.66 -8.08
N ASP A 367 -17.66 16.60 -8.83
CA ASP A 367 -18.12 16.36 -10.21
C ASP A 367 -19.55 15.78 -10.27
N ARG A 368 -20.24 15.65 -9.12
CA ARG A 368 -21.64 15.19 -8.97
C ARG A 368 -21.93 13.76 -9.41
N VAL A 369 -20.89 12.91 -9.52
CA VAL A 369 -21.02 11.46 -9.81
C VAL A 369 -21.67 10.74 -8.62
N VAL A 370 -21.31 11.12 -7.39
CA VAL A 370 -21.91 10.64 -6.14
C VAL A 370 -22.66 11.80 -5.43
N PRO A 371 -23.43 11.54 -4.35
CA PRO A 371 -24.21 12.59 -3.67
C PRO A 371 -23.36 13.78 -3.23
N THR A 372 -23.81 15.00 -3.56
CA THR A 372 -23.05 16.25 -3.31
C THR A 372 -22.78 16.54 -1.83
N ALA A 373 -23.54 15.93 -0.92
CA ALA A 373 -23.33 16.03 0.53
C ALA A 373 -21.93 15.53 0.95
N LEU A 374 -21.33 14.60 0.19
CA LEU A 374 -19.99 14.06 0.47
C LEU A 374 -18.88 15.11 0.23
N SER A 375 -19.16 16.18 -0.52
CA SER A 375 -18.23 17.31 -0.75
C SER A 375 -18.35 18.44 0.29
N LYS A 376 -19.13 18.25 1.37
CA LYS A 376 -19.18 19.22 2.47
C LYS A 376 -17.85 19.23 3.22
N VAL A 377 -17.33 20.43 3.46
CA VAL A 377 -16.06 20.69 4.14
C VAL A 377 -16.35 21.50 5.40
N ASP A 378 -15.63 21.20 6.48
CA ASP A 378 -15.71 21.95 7.73
C ASP A 378 -15.06 23.34 7.59
N ASP A 379 -15.72 24.38 8.10
CA ASP A 379 -15.26 25.77 7.96
C ASP A 379 -14.01 26.07 8.80
N ARG A 380 -13.75 25.32 9.89
CA ARG A 380 -12.62 25.55 10.80
C ARG A 380 -11.37 24.78 10.36
N PHE A 381 -11.53 23.51 10.04
CA PHE A 381 -10.43 22.57 9.78
C PHE A 381 -10.24 22.27 8.28
N HIS A 382 -11.13 22.77 7.42
CA HIS A 382 -11.06 22.57 5.97
C HIS A 382 -11.02 21.09 5.57
N SER A 383 -11.61 20.20 6.40
CA SER A 383 -11.61 18.75 6.21
C SER A 383 -12.97 18.25 5.68
N PRO A 384 -13.02 17.22 4.80
CA PRO A 384 -14.28 16.71 4.26
C PRO A 384 -15.00 15.78 5.26
N TYR A 385 -15.59 16.34 6.32
CA TYR A 385 -16.08 15.58 7.47
C TYR A 385 -17.12 14.50 7.13
N VAL A 386 -18.04 14.76 6.18
CA VAL A 386 -19.06 13.77 5.78
C VAL A 386 -18.41 12.57 5.10
N SER A 387 -17.47 12.81 4.18
CA SER A 387 -16.71 11.75 3.55
C SER A 387 -15.88 10.99 4.59
N THR A 388 -15.27 11.66 5.56
CA THR A 388 -14.55 11.00 6.66
C THR A 388 -15.46 10.04 7.43
N ILE A 389 -16.65 10.48 7.86
CA ILE A 389 -17.59 9.62 8.61
C ILE A 389 -17.97 8.39 7.79
N VAL A 390 -18.31 8.58 6.51
CA VAL A 390 -18.69 7.46 5.62
C VAL A 390 -17.53 6.48 5.45
N VAL A 391 -16.31 6.96 5.25
CA VAL A 391 -15.13 6.08 5.08
C VAL A 391 -14.82 5.31 6.36
N ILE A 392 -14.97 5.92 7.53
CA ILE A 392 -14.78 5.22 8.81
C ILE A 392 -15.81 4.11 8.99
N ILE A 393 -17.08 4.37 8.67
CA ILE A 393 -18.13 3.33 8.72
C ILE A 393 -17.83 2.21 7.74
N LEU A 394 -17.43 2.54 6.50
CA LEU A 394 -17.04 1.53 5.51
C LEU A 394 -15.82 0.72 5.99
N ALA A 395 -14.79 1.36 6.53
CA ALA A 395 -13.61 0.67 7.06
C ALA A 395 -13.98 -0.33 8.16
N MET A 396 -14.90 0.03 9.07
CA MET A 396 -15.43 -0.88 10.10
C MET A 396 -16.17 -2.08 9.50
N ILE A 397 -16.96 -1.87 8.44
CA ILE A 397 -17.66 -2.96 7.72
C ILE A 397 -16.63 -3.87 7.04
N PHE A 398 -15.63 -3.32 6.35
CA PHE A 398 -14.60 -4.10 5.68
C PHE A 398 -13.74 -4.88 6.67
N GLN A 399 -13.46 -4.33 7.85
CA GLN A 399 -12.83 -5.08 8.94
C GLN A 399 -13.71 -6.27 9.38
N ALA A 400 -15.01 -6.05 9.60
CA ALA A 400 -15.90 -7.14 9.98
C ALA A 400 -15.97 -8.23 8.90
N LEU A 401 -16.02 -7.84 7.63
CA LEU A 401 -15.95 -8.78 6.51
C LEU A 401 -14.63 -9.54 6.49
N TRP A 402 -13.49 -8.89 6.77
CA TRP A 402 -12.20 -9.56 6.87
C TRP A 402 -12.15 -10.59 8.02
N ILE A 403 -12.68 -10.24 9.19
CA ILE A 403 -12.58 -11.07 10.39
C ILE A 403 -13.54 -12.27 10.34
N TYR A 404 -14.77 -12.07 9.83
CA TYR A 404 -15.84 -13.06 9.92
C TYR A 404 -16.15 -13.77 8.60
N THR A 405 -15.48 -13.42 7.50
CA THR A 405 -15.69 -14.04 6.19
C THR A 405 -14.37 -14.28 5.46
N THR A 406 -14.42 -15.10 4.41
CA THR A 406 -13.25 -15.37 3.54
C THR A 406 -13.23 -14.48 2.28
N VAL A 407 -14.18 -13.56 2.14
CA VAL A 407 -14.44 -12.80 0.89
C VAL A 407 -13.24 -11.98 0.42
N PHE A 408 -12.35 -11.57 1.33
CA PHE A 408 -11.18 -10.75 1.04
C PHE A 408 -9.84 -11.47 1.28
N GLN A 409 -9.83 -12.78 1.54
CA GLN A 409 -8.63 -13.52 1.96
C GLN A 409 -7.46 -13.53 0.95
N PHE A 410 -7.64 -13.02 -0.27
CA PHE A 410 -6.58 -12.92 -1.26
C PHE A 410 -6.29 -11.47 -1.66
N VAL A 411 -5.55 -10.78 -0.79
CA VAL A 411 -4.88 -9.50 -1.06
C VAL A 411 -3.89 -9.62 -2.23
N LEU A 412 -3.50 -10.83 -2.64
CA LEU A 412 -2.62 -11.09 -3.79
C LEU A 412 -3.10 -10.43 -5.10
N TYR A 413 -4.41 -10.34 -5.31
CA TYR A 413 -4.96 -9.68 -6.50
C TYR A 413 -5.04 -8.14 -6.38
N LEU A 414 -4.68 -7.57 -5.23
CA LEU A 414 -4.52 -6.12 -5.05
C LEU A 414 -3.55 -5.55 -6.08
N THR A 415 -2.40 -6.20 -6.24
CA THR A 415 -1.38 -5.83 -7.24
C THR A 415 -1.97 -5.89 -8.64
N THR A 416 -2.70 -6.96 -8.99
CA THR A 416 -3.33 -7.10 -10.30
C THR A 416 -4.27 -5.93 -10.61
N VAL A 417 -5.12 -5.54 -9.67
CA VAL A 417 -6.07 -4.43 -9.86
C VAL A 417 -5.36 -3.09 -9.97
N ILE A 418 -4.41 -2.81 -9.09
CA ILE A 418 -3.71 -1.52 -9.07
C ILE A 418 -2.83 -1.35 -10.30
N PHE A 419 -2.13 -2.40 -10.74
CA PHE A 419 -1.36 -2.31 -11.98
C PHE A 419 -2.25 -2.28 -13.23
N THR A 420 -3.46 -2.83 -13.19
CA THR A 420 -4.47 -2.62 -14.23
C THR A 420 -4.89 -1.14 -14.31
N ILE A 421 -5.02 -0.46 -13.16
CA ILE A 421 -5.24 0.99 -13.11
C ILE A 421 -4.04 1.73 -13.74
N TYR A 422 -2.81 1.33 -13.41
CA TYR A 422 -1.60 1.96 -13.94
C TYR A 422 -1.42 1.76 -15.45
N ILE A 423 -1.89 0.65 -16.03
CA ILE A 423 -2.00 0.47 -17.48
C ILE A 423 -2.86 1.57 -18.09
N ILE A 424 -4.05 1.82 -17.51
CA ILE A 424 -4.98 2.84 -18.01
C ILE A 424 -4.40 4.26 -17.86
N VAL A 425 -3.71 4.54 -16.74
CA VAL A 425 -3.00 5.82 -16.53
C VAL A 425 -1.85 5.98 -17.52
N GLY A 426 -1.08 4.93 -17.80
CA GLY A 426 -0.03 4.91 -18.82
C GLY A 426 -0.58 5.23 -20.21
N ILE A 427 -1.71 4.63 -20.59
CA ILE A 427 -2.42 4.92 -21.85
C ILE A 427 -2.89 6.39 -21.88
N ALA A 428 -3.41 6.92 -20.76
CA ALA A 428 -3.78 8.32 -20.67
C ALA A 428 -2.55 9.24 -20.87
N ALA A 429 -1.40 8.92 -20.28
CA ALA A 429 -0.16 9.66 -20.46
C ALA A 429 0.35 9.64 -21.91
N ILE A 430 0.21 8.51 -22.63
CA ILE A 430 0.53 8.39 -24.06
C ILE A 430 -0.27 9.41 -24.88
N ILE A 431 -1.57 9.48 -24.61
CA ILE A 431 -2.55 10.27 -25.38
C ILE A 431 -2.57 11.75 -24.95
N PHE A 432 -2.15 12.06 -23.73
CA PHE A 432 -2.27 13.37 -23.10
C PHE A 432 -1.79 14.54 -23.98
N PRO A 433 -0.56 14.53 -24.54
CA PRO A 433 -0.06 15.65 -25.34
C PRO A 433 -0.87 15.91 -26.61
N TYR A 434 -1.58 14.92 -27.12
CA TYR A 434 -2.28 14.98 -28.40
C TYR A 434 -3.74 15.36 -28.23
N LYS A 435 -4.38 14.88 -27.16
CA LYS A 435 -5.82 15.10 -26.90
C LYS A 435 -6.11 16.32 -26.02
N LYS A 436 -5.17 16.71 -25.17
CA LYS A 436 -5.26 17.88 -24.27
C LYS A 436 -4.06 18.81 -24.47
N LYS A 437 -3.87 19.24 -25.73
CA LYS A 437 -2.74 20.09 -26.17
C LYS A 437 -2.64 21.38 -25.38
N ASP A 438 -3.78 22.01 -25.10
CA ASP A 438 -3.91 23.23 -24.30
C ASP A 438 -3.32 23.06 -22.89
N ILE A 439 -3.69 21.98 -22.19
CA ILE A 439 -3.17 21.69 -20.85
C ILE A 439 -1.68 21.30 -20.93
N PHE A 440 -1.30 20.53 -21.95
CA PHE A 440 0.08 20.12 -22.16
C PHE A 440 1.01 21.32 -22.42
N GLU A 441 0.63 22.27 -23.26
CA GLU A 441 1.43 23.47 -23.58
C GLU A 441 1.54 24.43 -22.38
N ALA A 442 0.53 24.46 -21.52
CA ALA A 442 0.55 25.18 -20.25
C ALA A 442 1.34 24.47 -19.13
N SER A 443 1.71 23.20 -19.32
CA SER A 443 2.42 22.41 -18.30
C SER A 443 3.87 22.89 -18.08
N PRO A 444 4.51 22.48 -16.96
CA PRO A 444 5.92 22.80 -16.69
C PRO A 444 6.87 22.32 -17.79
N SER A 445 8.05 22.95 -17.89
CA SER A 445 9.04 22.68 -18.95
C SER A 445 9.45 21.22 -19.05
N PHE A 446 9.64 20.52 -17.93
CA PHE A 446 10.02 19.10 -17.91
C PHE A 446 8.93 18.19 -18.48
N VAL A 447 7.64 18.53 -18.33
CA VAL A 447 6.53 17.77 -18.94
C VAL A 447 6.51 17.98 -20.45
N LYS A 448 6.81 19.21 -20.89
CA LYS A 448 6.84 19.61 -22.30
C LYS A 448 8.08 19.15 -23.05
N ALA A 449 9.04 18.54 -22.36
CA ALA A 449 10.24 18.01 -22.96
C ALA A 449 9.89 17.01 -24.08
N LYS A 450 10.66 17.07 -25.17
CA LYS A 450 10.50 16.19 -26.34
C LYS A 450 11.84 15.56 -26.67
N ILE A 451 11.83 14.28 -27.01
CA ILE A 451 12.97 13.61 -27.63
C ILE A 451 12.64 13.55 -29.12
N ARG A 452 13.37 14.35 -29.92
CA ARG A 452 12.98 14.66 -31.31
C ARG A 452 11.56 15.23 -31.34
N SER A 453 10.62 14.59 -32.05
CA SER A 453 9.24 15.05 -32.17
C SER A 453 8.27 14.40 -31.17
N ILE A 454 8.75 13.45 -30.34
CA ILE A 454 7.89 12.69 -29.43
C ILE A 454 7.97 13.31 -28.02
N PRO A 455 6.83 13.70 -27.41
CA PRO A 455 6.80 14.13 -26.01
C PRO A 455 7.33 13.06 -25.07
N VAL A 456 8.17 13.46 -24.11
CA VAL A 456 8.78 12.55 -23.13
C VAL A 456 7.71 11.81 -22.33
N ILE A 457 6.60 12.49 -21.98
CA ILE A 457 5.47 11.86 -21.28
C ILE A 457 4.85 10.70 -22.07
N THR A 458 4.87 10.74 -23.41
CA THR A 458 4.38 9.64 -24.24
C THR A 458 5.25 8.40 -24.11
N ILE A 459 6.57 8.58 -24.08
CA ILE A 459 7.54 7.48 -23.89
C ILE A 459 7.41 6.89 -22.48
N ILE A 460 7.32 7.76 -21.46
CA ILE A 460 7.15 7.36 -20.07
C ILE A 460 5.81 6.62 -19.87
N GLY A 461 4.73 7.09 -20.52
CA GLY A 461 3.43 6.42 -20.51
C GLY A 461 3.47 5.04 -21.16
N ALA A 462 4.20 4.88 -22.27
CA ALA A 462 4.41 3.59 -22.91
C ALA A 462 5.18 2.61 -22.00
N LEU A 463 6.28 3.06 -21.40
CA LEU A 463 7.04 2.26 -20.42
C LEU A 463 6.19 1.87 -19.22
N THR A 464 5.41 2.82 -18.68
CA THR A 464 4.47 2.57 -17.59
C THR A 464 3.45 1.49 -17.95
N THR A 465 2.89 1.55 -19.16
CA THR A 465 1.92 0.57 -19.66
C THR A 465 2.54 -0.82 -19.78
N ILE A 466 3.73 -0.92 -20.38
CA ILE A 466 4.43 -2.19 -20.60
C ILE A 466 4.83 -2.84 -19.28
N ILE A 467 5.42 -2.08 -18.36
CA ILE A 467 5.87 -2.58 -17.06
C ILE A 467 4.66 -3.01 -16.22
N SER A 468 3.58 -2.22 -16.23
CA SER A 468 2.36 -2.58 -15.50
C SER A 468 1.69 -3.82 -16.08
N ALA A 469 1.68 -3.98 -17.40
CA ALA A 469 1.19 -5.20 -18.06
C ALA A 469 2.05 -6.43 -17.71
N PHE A 470 3.37 -6.28 -17.64
CA PHE A 470 4.27 -7.34 -17.17
C PHE A 470 3.96 -7.75 -15.73
N ILE A 471 3.74 -6.78 -14.82
CA ILE A 471 3.42 -7.06 -13.42
C ILE A 471 2.06 -7.77 -13.31
N VAL A 472 1.03 -7.30 -14.03
CA VAL A 472 -0.27 -8.00 -14.12
C VAL A 472 -0.09 -9.43 -14.63
N TYR A 473 0.64 -9.63 -15.71
CA TYR A 473 0.93 -10.97 -16.23
C TYR A 473 1.59 -11.85 -15.16
N ALA A 474 2.64 -11.35 -14.51
CA ALA A 474 3.40 -12.10 -13.51
C ALA A 474 2.60 -12.37 -12.22
N THR A 475 1.57 -11.57 -11.88
CA THR A 475 0.61 -11.91 -10.80
C THR A 475 -0.32 -13.07 -11.17
N LEU A 476 -0.55 -13.31 -12.46
CA LEU A 476 -1.52 -14.29 -12.95
C LEU A 476 -0.88 -15.63 -13.34
N VAL A 477 0.44 -15.74 -13.42
CA VAL A 477 1.10 -17.01 -13.80
C VAL A 477 1.06 -18.00 -12.63
N PRO A 478 0.38 -19.16 -12.77
CA PRO A 478 0.16 -20.11 -11.67
C PRO A 478 1.46 -20.73 -11.11
N THR A 479 2.48 -20.84 -11.94
CA THR A 479 3.74 -21.54 -11.63
C THR A 479 4.52 -20.92 -10.47
N PHE A 480 4.22 -19.65 -10.12
CA PHE A 480 4.96 -18.91 -9.10
C PHE A 480 4.07 -18.06 -8.16
N GLY A 481 2.79 -17.88 -8.45
CA GLY A 481 1.86 -17.08 -7.61
C GLY A 481 0.87 -17.90 -6.77
N GLY A 482 0.96 -19.23 -6.84
CA GLY A 482 -0.06 -20.15 -6.30
C GLY A 482 -1.18 -20.47 -7.29
N PHE A 483 -2.16 -21.25 -6.85
CA PHE A 483 -3.32 -21.60 -7.68
C PHE A 483 -4.13 -20.34 -8.01
N LEU A 484 -4.31 -20.05 -9.31
CA LEU A 484 -5.31 -19.10 -9.77
C LEU A 484 -6.69 -19.63 -9.39
N GLU A 485 -7.34 -19.00 -8.42
CA GLU A 485 -8.74 -19.29 -8.11
C GLU A 485 -9.64 -18.31 -8.91
N PRO A 486 -10.34 -18.77 -9.97
CA PRO A 486 -11.07 -17.87 -10.86
C PRO A 486 -12.17 -17.06 -10.16
N TYR A 487 -12.78 -17.65 -9.12
CA TYR A 487 -13.80 -17.00 -8.31
C TYR A 487 -13.24 -15.76 -7.60
N THR A 488 -12.10 -15.91 -6.95
CA THR A 488 -11.43 -14.85 -6.20
C THR A 488 -10.89 -13.75 -7.11
N LEU A 489 -10.33 -14.11 -8.27
CA LEU A 489 -9.96 -13.13 -9.29
C LEU A 489 -11.18 -12.32 -9.78
N ALA A 490 -12.32 -12.99 -10.02
CA ALA A 490 -13.54 -12.33 -10.46
C ALA A 490 -14.08 -11.36 -9.39
N LEU A 491 -14.04 -11.73 -8.11
CA LEU A 491 -14.43 -10.84 -7.00
C LEU A 491 -13.54 -9.59 -6.92
N ASN A 492 -12.21 -9.75 -7.10
CA ASN A 492 -11.28 -8.62 -7.09
C ASN A 492 -11.42 -7.71 -8.32
N LEU A 493 -11.89 -8.24 -9.45
CA LEU A 493 -12.18 -7.44 -10.65
C LEU A 493 -13.60 -6.84 -10.68
N LEU A 494 -14.51 -7.29 -9.82
CA LEU A 494 -15.88 -6.78 -9.68
C LEU A 494 -16.00 -5.25 -9.53
N PRO A 495 -15.06 -4.53 -8.88
CA PRO A 495 -15.15 -3.08 -8.76
C PRO A 495 -15.15 -2.33 -10.10
N PHE A 496 -14.49 -2.86 -11.14
CA PHE A 496 -14.45 -2.22 -12.46
C PHE A 496 -15.84 -2.11 -13.12
N PRO A 497 -16.57 -3.21 -13.38
CA PRO A 497 -17.92 -3.13 -13.94
C PRO A 497 -18.90 -2.44 -12.99
N THR A 498 -18.76 -2.61 -11.66
CA THR A 498 -19.60 -1.94 -10.66
C THR A 498 -19.50 -0.42 -10.79
N ALA A 499 -18.28 0.11 -10.95
CA ALA A 499 -18.07 1.54 -11.11
C ALA A 499 -18.68 2.09 -12.41
N ILE A 500 -18.58 1.34 -13.53
CA ILE A 500 -19.24 1.73 -14.79
C ILE A 500 -20.76 1.78 -14.60
N ALA A 501 -21.35 0.79 -13.92
CA ALA A 501 -22.79 0.78 -13.64
C ALA A 501 -23.22 1.99 -12.80
N ILE A 502 -22.48 2.30 -11.73
CA ILE A 502 -22.73 3.50 -10.88
C ILE A 502 -22.65 4.78 -11.73
N TYR A 503 -21.62 4.93 -12.57
CA TYR A 503 -21.47 6.10 -13.42
C TYR A 503 -22.61 6.22 -14.44
N ALA A 504 -23.05 5.10 -15.04
CA ALA A 504 -24.15 5.08 -15.99
C ALA A 504 -25.47 5.55 -15.33
N VAL A 505 -25.78 5.04 -14.14
CA VAL A 505 -26.94 5.48 -13.35
C VAL A 505 -26.86 6.97 -13.02
N ALA A 506 -25.70 7.45 -12.57
CA ALA A 506 -25.48 8.86 -12.27
C ALA A 506 -25.66 9.75 -13.52
N SER A 507 -25.11 9.34 -14.67
CA SER A 507 -25.24 10.07 -15.94
C SER A 507 -26.69 10.17 -16.39
N LEU A 508 -27.45 9.07 -16.34
CA LEU A 508 -28.86 9.03 -16.71
C LEU A 508 -29.71 9.91 -15.79
N TYR A 509 -29.49 9.83 -14.48
CA TYR A 509 -30.18 10.67 -13.50
C TYR A 509 -29.89 12.16 -13.76
N ARG A 510 -28.63 12.52 -13.99
CA ARG A 510 -28.20 13.91 -14.16
C ARG A 510 -28.68 14.54 -15.46
N LYS A 511 -28.74 13.76 -16.55
CA LYS A 511 -29.38 14.15 -17.81
C LYS A 511 -30.86 14.47 -17.60
N LYS A 512 -31.59 13.66 -16.83
CA LYS A 512 -33.00 13.94 -16.48
C LYS A 512 -33.18 15.21 -15.65
N THR A 513 -32.24 15.51 -14.75
CA THR A 513 -32.28 16.72 -13.91
C THR A 513 -31.74 18.00 -14.58
N GLY A 514 -31.38 17.94 -15.88
CA GLY A 514 -30.92 19.10 -16.64
C GLY A 514 -29.48 19.55 -16.39
N ILE A 515 -28.64 18.70 -15.76
CA ILE A 515 -27.22 19.00 -15.50
C ILE A 515 -26.35 17.83 -15.97
N PRO A 516 -26.13 17.67 -17.29
CA PRO A 516 -25.31 16.60 -17.85
C PRO A 516 -23.91 16.57 -17.22
N LEU A 517 -23.46 15.40 -16.77
CA LEU A 517 -22.15 15.22 -16.13
C LEU A 517 -21.00 15.60 -17.06
N GLU A 518 -21.19 15.45 -18.38
CA GLU A 518 -20.18 15.71 -19.40
C GLU A 518 -19.63 17.15 -19.34
N TYR A 519 -20.37 18.11 -18.78
CA TYR A 519 -19.87 19.48 -18.62
C TYR A 519 -18.78 19.59 -17.56
N ALA A 520 -18.86 18.84 -16.45
CA ALA A 520 -17.88 18.90 -15.36
C ALA A 520 -16.50 18.33 -15.75
N PHE A 521 -16.45 17.50 -16.80
CA PHE A 521 -15.22 16.86 -17.26
C PHE A 521 -14.55 17.58 -18.44
N LYS A 522 -15.14 18.66 -18.96
CA LYS A 522 -14.49 19.47 -20.00
C LYS A 522 -13.37 20.33 -19.43
N GLU A 523 -13.49 20.73 -18.17
CA GLU A 523 -12.55 21.60 -17.47
C GLU A 523 -11.83 20.84 -16.34
N ILE A 524 -10.74 21.44 -15.87
CA ILE A 524 -10.08 21.03 -14.63
C ILE A 524 -10.89 21.63 -13.47
N PRO A 525 -11.16 20.89 -12.38
CA PRO A 525 -11.87 21.44 -11.23
C PRO A 525 -11.20 22.72 -10.70
N PRO A 526 -11.98 23.72 -10.24
CA PRO A 526 -11.42 24.89 -9.57
C PRO A 526 -10.64 24.50 -8.30
N MET A 527 -9.64 25.31 -7.96
CA MET A 527 -8.95 25.20 -6.66
C MET A 527 -9.82 25.70 -5.53
#